data_AF-A0A1Q4XKX4-F1
#
_entry.id   AF-A0A1Q4XKX4-F1
#
_cell.length_a   1.000
_cell.length_b   1.000
_cell.length_c   1.000
_cell.angle_alpha   90.00
_cell.angle_beta   90.00
_cell.angle_gamma   90.00
#
_symmetry.space_group_name_H-M   'P 1'
#
loop_
_entity.id
_entity.type
_entity.pdbx_description
1 polymer ?
#
loop_
_entity_poly.entity_id
_entity_poly.type
_entity_poly.pdbx_seq_one_letter_code
_entity_poly.pdbx_strand_id
1 'polypeptide(L)'
;MRHFVGLLFGLIVGPVLVLTTGWAFSHLRGLHAAGLGVLQGAGPLAVAGLVGVGLLVALAAVPARLTPMLPFGAALTVGALSVVSLVRMHLLERLPQVPGTEGALVLLPLGVFVPLVVVLSAPLFVGGRWLREQEGEELTEEEYFEGLYGDDEESAQAAVPAARSPRHRA
;
A
#
# COMPACT_ATOMS: atom_id res chain seq x y z
N MET A 1 -8.43 -1.80 -12.66
CA MET A 1 -9.31 -1.62 -11.48
C MET A 1 -8.55 -1.60 -10.15
N ARG A 2 -7.59 -2.51 -9.89
CA ARG A 2 -6.82 -2.55 -8.64
C ARG A 2 -6.20 -1.23 -8.18
N HIS A 3 -5.71 -0.40 -9.10
CA HIS A 3 -5.10 0.91 -8.79
C HIS A 3 -6.10 1.91 -8.22
N PHE A 4 -7.31 1.96 -8.78
CA PHE A 4 -8.39 2.83 -8.29
C PHE A 4 -8.88 2.37 -6.92
N VAL A 5 -9.05 1.05 -6.74
CA VAL A 5 -9.41 0.47 -5.45
C VAL A 5 -8.35 0.78 -4.39
N GLY A 6 -7.06 0.59 -4.73
CA GLY A 6 -5.94 0.96 -3.87
C GLY A 6 -5.99 2.43 -3.46
N LEU A 7 -6.21 3.34 -4.41
CA LEU A 7 -6.36 4.77 -4.12
C LEU A 7 -7.51 5.04 -3.13
N LEU A 8 -8.69 4.47 -3.37
CA LEU A 8 -9.87 4.66 -2.51
C LEU A 8 -9.61 4.15 -1.08
N PHE A 9 -8.99 2.98 -0.94
CA PHE A 9 -8.57 2.48 0.37
C PHE A 9 -7.52 3.41 1.01
N GLY A 10 -6.56 3.90 0.24
CA GLY A 10 -5.59 4.89 0.70
C GLY A 10 -6.26 6.15 1.27
N LEU A 11 -7.30 6.66 0.61
CA LEU A 11 -8.07 7.83 1.08
C LEU A 11 -8.73 7.59 2.45
N ILE A 12 -9.12 6.36 2.76
CA ILE A 12 -9.71 5.99 4.07
C ILE A 12 -8.61 5.75 5.10
N VAL A 13 -7.51 5.12 4.70
CA VAL A 13 -6.38 4.78 5.57
C VAL A 13 -5.75 6.03 6.19
N GLY A 14 -5.57 7.11 5.44
CA GLY A 14 -4.92 8.32 5.99
C GLY A 14 -5.66 8.94 7.19
N PRO A 15 -6.97 9.23 7.11
CA PRO A 15 -7.76 9.66 8.26
C PRO A 15 -7.73 8.66 9.42
N VAL A 16 -7.77 7.35 9.15
CA VAL A 16 -7.67 6.31 10.19
C VAL A 16 -6.33 6.41 10.91
N LEU A 17 -5.21 6.57 10.19
CA LEU A 17 -3.88 6.74 10.78
C LEU A 17 -3.81 7.98 11.67
N VAL A 18 -4.35 9.11 11.21
CA VAL A 18 -4.36 10.37 11.97
C VAL A 18 -5.20 10.23 13.25
N LEU A 19 -6.41 9.69 13.15
CA LEU A 19 -7.32 9.55 14.27
C LEU A 19 -6.82 8.52 15.30
N THR A 20 -6.32 7.37 14.86
CA THR A 20 -5.76 6.35 15.77
C THR A 20 -4.53 6.87 16.50
N THR A 21 -3.64 7.60 15.81
CA THR A 21 -2.48 8.25 16.44
C THR A 21 -2.90 9.33 17.43
N GLY A 22 -3.86 10.18 17.05
CA GLY A 22 -4.42 11.20 17.94
C GLY A 22 -5.09 10.61 19.18
N TRP A 23 -5.82 9.51 19.02
CA TRP A 23 -6.46 8.78 20.11
C TRP A 23 -5.44 8.18 21.08
N ALA A 24 -4.40 7.53 20.56
CA ALA A 24 -3.33 6.98 21.40
C ALA A 24 -2.59 8.08 22.16
N PHE A 25 -2.29 9.20 21.48
CA PHE A 25 -1.64 10.35 22.09
C PHE A 25 -2.47 10.95 23.23
N SER A 26 -3.77 11.15 23.05
CA SER A 26 -4.62 11.73 24.10
C SER A 26 -4.68 10.84 25.34
N HIS A 27 -4.75 9.52 25.17
CA HIS A 27 -4.73 8.56 26.27
C HIS A 27 -3.39 8.54 27.01
N LEU A 28 -2.28 8.49 26.28
CA LEU A 28 -0.94 8.52 26.87
C LEU A 28 -0.66 9.83 27.60
N ARG A 29 -1.09 10.95 27.03
CA ARG A 29 -1.00 12.26 27.68
C ARG A 29 -1.84 12.32 28.95
N GLY A 30 -3.05 11.77 28.93
CA GLY A 30 -3.94 11.69 30.10
C GLY A 30 -3.32 10.86 31.23
N LEU A 31 -2.75 9.69 30.91
CA LEU A 31 -2.04 8.85 31.89
C LEU A 31 -0.84 9.59 32.48
N HIS A 32 -0.04 10.24 31.64
CA HIS A 32 1.11 11.02 32.09
C HIS A 32 0.71 12.16 33.03
N ALA A 33 -0.38 12.89 32.71
CA ALA A 33 -0.91 13.94 33.56
C ALA A 33 -1.42 13.43 34.91
N ALA A 34 -1.90 12.18 34.97
CA ALA A 34 -2.32 11.52 36.21
C ALA A 34 -1.14 10.88 36.99
N GLY A 35 0.09 11.00 36.50
CA GLY A 35 1.26 10.36 37.12
C GLY A 35 1.29 8.83 36.98
N LEU A 36 0.50 8.28 36.06
CA LEU A 36 0.40 6.84 35.81
C LEU A 36 1.40 6.38 34.74
N GLY A 37 1.86 5.14 34.88
CA GLY A 37 2.77 4.52 33.92
C GLY A 37 2.07 4.01 32.65
N VAL A 38 2.85 3.77 31.59
CA VAL A 38 2.33 3.32 30.28
C VAL A 38 1.68 1.93 30.31
N LEU A 39 1.98 1.12 31.33
CA LEU A 39 1.41 -0.21 31.51
C LEU A 39 0.14 -0.21 32.38
N GLN A 40 -0.30 0.95 32.86
CA GLN A 40 -1.46 1.10 33.73
C GLN A 40 -2.67 1.60 32.95
N GLY A 41 -3.87 1.26 33.42
CA GLY A 41 -5.13 1.69 32.83
C GLY A 41 -5.24 1.35 31.33
N ALA A 42 -5.56 2.35 30.52
CA ALA A 42 -5.68 2.21 29.05
C ALA A 42 -4.34 2.26 28.30
N GLY A 43 -3.20 2.38 29.00
CA GLY A 43 -1.88 2.55 28.39
C GLY A 43 -1.44 1.41 27.48
N PRO A 44 -1.60 0.13 27.86
CA PRO A 44 -1.30 -0.99 26.97
C PRO A 44 -2.10 -0.96 25.66
N LEU A 45 -3.36 -0.54 25.72
CA LEU A 45 -4.21 -0.42 24.54
C LEU A 45 -3.76 0.72 23.61
N ALA A 46 -3.34 1.86 24.18
CA ALA A 46 -2.79 2.96 23.40
C ALA A 46 -1.48 2.56 22.69
N VAL A 47 -0.59 1.83 23.39
CA VAL A 47 0.64 1.30 22.79
C VAL A 47 0.32 0.28 21.70
N ALA A 48 -0.62 -0.65 21.93
CA ALA A 48 -1.05 -1.61 20.92
C ALA A 48 -1.63 -0.92 19.67
N GLY A 49 -2.38 0.17 19.86
CA GLY A 49 -2.86 1.02 18.77
C GLY A 49 -1.73 1.61 17.93
N LEU A 50 -0.68 2.15 18.57
CA LEU A 50 0.49 2.67 17.88
C LEU A 50 1.29 1.59 17.14
N VAL A 51 1.42 0.40 17.73
CA VAL A 51 2.01 -0.76 17.05
C VAL A 51 1.19 -1.13 15.81
N GLY A 52 -0.15 -1.14 15.93
CA GLY A 52 -1.06 -1.37 14.81
C GLY A 52 -0.88 -0.35 13.69
N VAL A 53 -0.72 0.94 14.03
CA VAL A 53 -0.41 2.01 13.07
C VAL A 53 0.92 1.72 12.35
N GLY A 54 1.98 1.38 13.08
CA GLY A 54 3.27 1.03 12.49
C GLY A 54 3.19 -0.17 11.54
N LEU A 55 2.46 -1.22 11.92
CA LEU A 55 2.22 -2.38 11.08
C LEU A 55 1.44 -2.02 9.82
N LEU A 56 0.40 -1.19 9.93
CA LEU A 56 -0.39 -0.75 8.78
C LEU A 56 0.48 0.03 7.79
N VAL A 57 1.30 0.95 8.29
CA VAL A 57 2.24 1.71 7.46
C VAL A 57 3.26 0.78 6.80
N ALA A 58 3.82 -0.18 7.53
CA ALA A 58 4.75 -1.16 6.98
C ALA A 58 4.08 -2.01 5.88
N LEU A 59 2.86 -2.50 6.12
CA LEU A 59 2.08 -3.26 5.14
C LEU A 59 1.73 -2.42 3.91
N ALA A 60 1.48 -1.12 4.04
CA ALA A 60 1.20 -0.25 2.91
C ALA A 60 2.47 0.10 2.11
N ALA A 61 3.59 0.31 2.79
CA ALA A 61 4.82 0.84 2.18
C ALA A 61 5.79 -0.24 1.67
N VAL A 62 5.88 -1.42 2.31
CA VAL A 62 6.94 -2.42 2.08
C VAL A 62 6.65 -3.48 1.01
N PRO A 63 5.47 -4.11 0.93
CA PRO A 63 5.25 -5.20 -0.02
C PRO A 63 5.09 -4.68 -1.45
N ALA A 64 5.83 -5.26 -2.39
CA ALA A 64 5.76 -4.93 -3.82
C ALA A 64 4.46 -5.39 -4.50
N ARG A 65 3.67 -6.24 -3.84
CA ARG A 65 2.41 -6.80 -4.38
C ARG A 65 1.22 -5.85 -4.24
N LEU A 66 1.31 -4.83 -3.40
CA LEU A 66 0.25 -3.82 -3.27
C LEU A 66 0.46 -2.71 -4.29
N THR A 67 -0.63 -2.24 -4.88
CA THR A 67 -0.59 -1.12 -5.82
C THR A 67 -0.01 0.12 -5.13
N PRO A 68 0.94 0.83 -5.76
CA PRO A 68 1.56 2.03 -5.17
C PRO A 68 0.55 3.15 -4.89
N MET A 69 -0.66 3.06 -5.46
CA MET A 69 -1.77 3.99 -5.24
C MET A 69 -2.33 3.96 -3.82
N LEU A 70 -2.23 2.85 -3.09
CA LEU A 70 -2.71 2.76 -1.70
C LEU A 70 -1.89 3.63 -0.74
N PRO A 71 -0.56 3.44 -0.62
CA PRO A 71 0.24 4.30 0.25
C PRO A 71 0.21 5.76 -0.24
N PHE A 72 0.11 6.00 -1.55
CA PHE A 72 -0.05 7.36 -2.07
C PHE A 72 -1.38 8.02 -1.68
N GLY A 73 -2.52 7.33 -1.75
CA GLY A 73 -3.81 7.87 -1.30
C GLY A 73 -3.80 8.23 0.19
N ALA A 74 -3.12 7.41 1.00
CA ALA A 74 -2.90 7.71 2.42
C ALA A 74 -1.96 8.92 2.60
N ALA A 75 -0.88 9.01 1.83
CA ALA A 75 0.02 10.16 1.84
C ALA A 75 -0.70 11.47 1.47
N LEU A 76 -1.56 11.43 0.44
CA LEU A 76 -2.34 12.60 0.00
C LEU A 76 -3.29 13.09 1.09
N THR A 77 -4.01 12.19 1.75
CA THR A 77 -4.96 12.58 2.80
C THR A 77 -4.27 13.07 4.04
N VAL A 78 -3.25 12.36 4.53
CA VAL A 78 -2.45 12.81 5.68
C VAL A 78 -1.73 14.13 5.38
N GLY A 79 -1.16 14.26 4.17
CA GLY A 79 -0.50 15.46 3.71
C GLY A 79 -1.45 16.64 3.58
N ALA A 80 -2.64 16.42 2.99
CA ALA A 80 -3.67 17.44 2.88
C ALA A 80 -4.13 17.93 4.26
N LEU A 81 -4.42 17.01 5.20
CA LEU A 81 -4.75 17.38 6.58
C LEU A 81 -3.62 18.17 7.25
N SER A 82 -2.37 17.76 7.05
CA SER A 82 -1.21 18.48 7.61
C SER A 82 -1.10 19.89 7.04
N VAL A 83 -1.20 20.07 5.71
CA VAL A 83 -1.18 21.38 5.07
C VAL A 83 -2.37 22.24 5.51
N VAL A 84 -3.57 21.67 5.55
CA VAL A 84 -4.77 22.39 6.02
C VAL A 84 -4.60 22.83 7.47
N SER A 85 -3.99 22.01 8.34
CA SER A 85 -3.75 22.41 9.73
C SER A 85 -2.84 23.64 9.85
N LEU A 86 -1.90 23.83 8.92
CA LEU A 86 -0.98 24.96 8.91
C LEU A 86 -1.60 26.22 8.30
N VAL A 87 -2.40 26.07 7.24
CA VAL A 87 -2.93 27.21 6.47
C VAL A 87 -4.34 27.62 6.94
N ARG A 88 -5.17 26.65 7.34
CA ARG A 88 -6.60 26.84 7.63
C ARG A 88 -7.10 25.91 8.75
N MET A 89 -6.50 25.99 9.93
CA MET A 89 -6.86 25.14 11.08
C MET A 89 -8.35 25.17 11.43
N HIS A 90 -8.99 26.34 11.33
CA HIS A 90 -10.44 26.53 11.58
C HIS A 90 -11.35 25.62 10.73
N LEU A 91 -10.88 25.06 9.62
CA LEU A 91 -11.63 24.08 8.83
C LEU A 91 -11.65 22.70 9.49
N LEU A 92 -10.54 22.31 10.13
CA LEU A 92 -10.43 21.03 10.82
C LEU A 92 -11.20 21.04 12.14
N GLU A 93 -11.24 22.17 12.84
CA GLU A 93 -11.99 22.36 14.09
C GLU A 93 -13.51 22.23 13.90
N ARG A 94 -14.01 22.42 12.67
CA ARG A 94 -15.44 22.28 12.32
C ARG A 94 -15.85 20.84 12.01
N LEU A 95 -14.90 19.91 11.93
CA LEU A 95 -15.20 18.50 11.68
C LEU A 95 -15.93 17.90 12.90
N PRO A 96 -16.78 16.89 12.69
CA PRO A 96 -17.42 16.19 13.79
C PRO A 96 -16.36 15.61 14.74
N GLN A 97 -16.56 15.83 16.03
CA GLN A 97 -15.69 15.33 17.08
C GLN A 97 -15.87 13.80 17.17
N VAL A 98 -14.85 13.07 16.73
CA VAL A 98 -14.76 11.61 16.83
C VAL A 98 -13.54 11.22 17.67
N PRO A 99 -13.47 9.98 18.21
CA PRO A 99 -12.33 9.57 19.01
C PRO A 99 -10.99 9.83 18.30
N GLY A 100 -10.09 10.53 18.98
CA GLY A 100 -8.77 10.88 18.47
C GLY A 100 -8.64 12.23 17.76
N THR A 101 -9.75 12.92 17.48
CA THR A 101 -9.73 14.28 16.90
C THR A 101 -8.96 15.28 17.74
N GLU A 102 -9.19 15.35 19.05
CA GLU A 102 -8.47 16.27 19.94
C GLU A 102 -6.96 16.08 19.88
N GLY A 103 -6.49 14.82 19.96
CA GLY A 103 -5.06 14.52 19.84
C GLY A 103 -4.52 14.81 18.44
N ALA A 104 -5.29 14.53 17.39
CA ALA A 104 -4.91 14.82 16.01
C ALA A 104 -4.75 16.33 15.77
N LEU A 105 -5.67 17.15 16.27
CA LEU A 105 -5.61 18.61 16.17
C LEU A 105 -4.39 19.20 16.88
N VAL A 106 -3.88 18.52 17.92
CA VAL A 106 -2.62 18.89 18.58
C VAL A 106 -1.40 18.43 17.76
N LEU A 107 -1.44 17.22 17.19
CA LEU A 107 -0.29 16.61 16.49
C LEU A 107 -0.06 17.14 15.07
N LEU A 108 -1.14 17.44 14.33
CA LEU A 108 -1.07 17.95 12.95
C LEU A 108 -0.22 19.23 12.80
N PRO A 109 -0.44 20.31 13.57
CA PRO A 109 0.34 21.54 13.44
C PRO A 109 1.80 21.37 13.92
N LEU A 110 2.08 20.36 14.75
CA LEU A 110 3.44 20.01 15.15
C LEU A 110 4.24 19.34 14.03
N GLY A 111 3.61 18.96 12.91
CA GLY A 111 4.27 18.35 11.77
C GLY A 111 4.69 16.89 12.00
N VAL A 112 4.17 16.23 13.04
CA VAL A 112 4.52 14.84 13.39
C VAL A 112 4.22 13.86 12.25
N PHE A 113 3.25 14.18 11.39
CA PHE A 113 2.88 13.36 10.25
C PHE A 113 3.70 13.62 8.97
N VAL A 114 4.57 14.65 8.93
CA VAL A 114 5.38 14.95 7.74
C VAL A 114 6.30 13.78 7.36
N PRO A 115 7.07 13.17 8.29
CA PRO A 115 7.87 11.98 7.96
C PRO A 115 7.01 10.83 7.43
N LEU A 116 5.81 10.65 7.96
CA LEU A 116 4.88 9.62 7.51
C LEU A 116 4.44 9.86 6.06
N VAL A 117 4.14 11.10 5.68
CA VAL A 117 3.83 11.47 4.29
C VAL A 117 4.98 11.14 3.35
N VAL A 118 6.22 11.44 3.75
CA VAL A 118 7.42 11.12 2.96
C VAL A 118 7.55 9.61 2.78
N VAL A 119 7.44 8.83 3.85
CA VAL A 119 7.53 7.36 3.81
C VAL A 119 6.43 6.76 2.93
N LEU A 120 5.19 7.24 3.04
CA LEU A 120 4.07 6.75 2.24
C LEU A 120 4.13 7.21 0.77
N SER A 121 4.85 8.29 0.47
CA SER A 121 5.08 8.76 -0.90
C SER A 121 6.26 8.06 -1.58
N ALA A 122 7.22 7.54 -0.80
CA ALA A 122 8.44 6.91 -1.31
C ALA A 122 8.19 5.81 -2.37
N PRO A 123 7.18 4.91 -2.24
CA PRO A 123 6.91 3.89 -3.24
C PRO A 123 6.67 4.40 -4.66
N LEU A 124 6.24 5.65 -4.84
CA LEU A 124 6.04 6.22 -6.18
C LEU A 124 7.35 6.42 -6.95
N PHE A 125 8.43 6.69 -6.21
CA PHE A 125 9.74 7.01 -6.79
C PHE A 125 10.63 5.77 -6.96
N VAL A 126 10.23 4.62 -6.40
CA VAL A 126 10.93 3.35 -6.57
C VAL A 126 10.44 2.67 -7.85
N GLY A 127 11.12 2.97 -8.97
CA GLY A 127 10.76 2.50 -10.31
C GLY A 127 10.57 0.98 -10.44
N GLY A 128 11.28 0.18 -9.64
CA GLY A 128 11.18 -1.30 -9.64
C GLY A 128 9.79 -1.86 -9.30
N ARG A 129 8.87 -1.05 -8.77
CA ARG A 129 7.48 -1.48 -8.53
C ARG A 129 6.55 -1.34 -9.73
N TRP A 130 6.92 -0.52 -10.70
CA TRP A 130 6.14 -0.30 -11.91
C TRP A 130 6.51 -1.26 -13.04
N LEU A 131 7.74 -1.79 -13.02
CA LEU A 131 8.31 -2.61 -14.10
C LEU A 131 8.00 -4.11 -14.01
N ARG A 132 7.64 -4.64 -12.82
CA ARG A 132 7.65 -6.10 -12.59
C ARG A 132 6.42 -6.85 -13.12
N GLU A 133 5.69 -6.26 -14.06
CA GLU A 133 4.54 -6.92 -14.72
C GLU A 133 4.86 -7.42 -16.13
N GLN A 134 6.11 -7.29 -16.59
CA GLN A 134 6.62 -7.93 -17.81
C GLN A 134 7.65 -9.05 -17.57
N GLU A 135 8.32 -9.09 -16.41
CA GLU A 135 9.22 -10.21 -16.03
C GLU A 135 8.47 -11.39 -15.37
N GLY A 136 7.17 -11.53 -15.68
CA GLY A 136 6.39 -12.74 -15.38
C GLY A 136 6.49 -13.80 -16.49
N GLU A 137 7.27 -13.51 -17.51
CA GLU A 137 7.65 -14.38 -18.63
C GLU A 137 9.16 -14.23 -18.87
N GLU A 138 9.95 -14.06 -17.80
CA GLU A 138 11.32 -14.56 -17.84
C GLU A 138 11.19 -16.08 -17.81
N LEU A 139 10.98 -16.66 -19.00
CA LEU A 139 11.45 -18.00 -19.30
C LEU A 139 12.83 -18.07 -18.66
N THR A 140 13.00 -18.94 -17.65
CA THR A 140 14.35 -19.28 -17.20
C THR A 140 15.14 -19.65 -18.46
N GLU A 141 16.46 -19.40 -18.51
CA GLU A 141 17.26 -19.84 -19.68
C GLU A 141 16.93 -21.30 -20.03
N GLU A 142 16.68 -22.11 -19.01
CA GLU A 142 16.16 -23.48 -19.10
C GLU A 142 14.88 -23.61 -19.94
N GLU A 143 13.80 -22.84 -19.70
CA GLU A 143 12.57 -22.87 -20.54
C GLU A 143 12.78 -22.28 -21.95
N TYR A 144 13.67 -21.28 -22.11
CA TYR A 144 14.01 -20.72 -23.44
C TYR A 144 14.81 -21.73 -24.29
N PHE A 145 15.67 -22.53 -23.66
CA PHE A 145 16.40 -23.62 -24.32
C PHE A 145 15.52 -24.84 -24.58
N GLU A 146 14.59 -25.17 -23.68
CA GLU A 146 13.70 -26.33 -23.82
C GLU A 146 12.66 -26.11 -24.94
N GLY A 147 12.19 -24.87 -25.14
CA GLY A 147 11.35 -24.50 -26.28
C GLY A 147 12.07 -24.40 -27.63
N LEU A 148 13.40 -24.25 -27.64
CA LEU A 148 14.19 -24.14 -28.88
C LEU A 148 14.75 -25.49 -29.36
N TYR A 149 14.83 -26.49 -28.48
CA TYR A 149 15.38 -27.82 -28.78
C TYR A 149 14.38 -28.98 -28.56
N GLY A 150 13.14 -28.70 -28.10
CA GLY A 150 12.15 -29.72 -27.75
C GLY A 150 11.19 -30.18 -28.85
N ASP A 151 11.18 -29.55 -30.03
CA ASP A 151 10.12 -29.77 -31.05
C ASP A 151 10.51 -30.69 -32.23
N ASP A 152 11.68 -31.35 -32.19
CA ASP A 152 12.15 -32.17 -33.33
C ASP A 152 12.20 -33.69 -33.10
N GLU A 153 11.86 -34.25 -31.92
CA GLU A 153 12.00 -35.71 -31.70
C GLU A 153 10.75 -36.53 -31.30
N GLU A 154 9.57 -35.97 -31.06
CA GLU A 154 8.39 -36.80 -30.73
C GLU A 154 7.12 -36.46 -31.55
N SER A 155 7.13 -36.79 -32.84
CA SER A 155 5.86 -37.11 -33.55
C SER A 155 6.02 -38.15 -34.65
N ALA A 156 6.94 -39.10 -34.49
CA ALA A 156 6.98 -40.30 -35.32
C ALA A 156 6.11 -41.40 -34.71
N GLN A 157 4.78 -41.33 -34.91
CA GLN A 157 3.81 -42.44 -35.06
C GLN A 157 2.40 -42.08 -34.55
N ALA A 158 1.50 -41.69 -35.46
CA ALA A 158 0.22 -42.39 -35.69
C ALA A 158 -0.69 -41.63 -36.69
N ALA A 159 -1.23 -42.41 -37.65
CA ALA A 159 -2.40 -42.15 -38.52
C ALA A 159 -2.19 -41.43 -39.89
N VAL A 160 -2.00 -42.28 -40.89
CA VAL A 160 -2.12 -42.13 -42.37
C VAL A 160 -3.62 -42.08 -42.79
N PRO A 161 -4.08 -41.77 -44.04
CA PRO A 161 -3.61 -40.97 -45.20
C PRO A 161 -4.66 -39.95 -45.75
N ALA A 162 -4.26 -39.03 -46.64
CA ALA A 162 -5.12 -38.60 -47.75
C ALA A 162 -4.29 -38.34 -49.02
N ALA A 163 -4.35 -39.30 -49.93
CA ALA A 163 -3.73 -39.25 -51.24
C ALA A 163 -4.32 -38.11 -52.09
N ARG A 164 -3.48 -37.16 -52.52
CA ARG A 164 -3.79 -36.27 -53.66
C ARG A 164 -3.01 -36.76 -54.87
N SER A 165 -3.76 -37.32 -55.82
CA SER A 165 -3.26 -37.76 -57.13
C SER A 165 -2.68 -36.60 -57.94
N PRO A 166 -1.59 -36.81 -58.70
CA PRO A 166 -1.19 -35.88 -59.76
C PRO A 166 -1.99 -36.20 -61.03
N ARG A 167 -2.75 -35.24 -61.55
CA ARG A 167 -3.30 -35.31 -62.91
C ARG A 167 -2.67 -34.24 -63.79
N HIS A 168 -1.95 -34.75 -64.78
CA HIS A 168 -1.41 -34.07 -65.95
C HIS A 168 -2.52 -33.56 -66.90
N ARG A 169 -2.12 -32.59 -67.74
CA ARG A 169 -2.75 -31.98 -68.95
C ARG A 169 -3.64 -30.76 -68.69
N ALA A 170 -3.57 -29.70 -69.51
CA ALA A 170 -3.21 -29.64 -70.93
C ALA A 170 -2.01 -28.72 -71.24
#